data_AF-A0A4U6MY96-F1
#
_entry.id   AF-A0A4U6MY96-F1
#
_cell.length_a   1.000
_cell.length_b   1.000
_cell.length_c   1.000
_cell.angle_alpha   90.00
_cell.angle_beta   90.00
_cell.angle_gamma   90.00
#
_symmetry.space_group_name_H-M   'P 1'
#
loop_
_entity.id
_entity.type
_entity.pdbx_description
1 polymer ?
#
loop_
_entity_poly.entity_id
_entity_poly.type
_entity_poly.pdbx_seq_one_letter_code
_entity_poly.pdbx_strand_id
1 'polypeptide(L)'
;FSNSLAPAIVAASIKVLEMVEAGSDLRDRLWANARQFREQMSAAGFTLAGADHAIIPVMLGDAVVAQAFARELQKEGIYVTGFFYPVV
;
A
#
# COMPACT_ATOMS: atom_id res chain seq x y z
N PHE A 1 10.94 -5.78 29.73
CA PHE A 1 9.63 -5.81 30.40
C PHE A 1 8.69 -4.87 29.66
N SER A 2 7.51 -5.32 29.26
CA SER A 2 6.51 -4.51 28.53
C SER A 2 5.14 -4.68 29.17
N ASN A 3 4.29 -3.66 29.04
CA ASN A 3 2.92 -3.67 29.54
C ASN A 3 1.99 -4.45 28.60
N SER A 4 0.86 -4.90 29.14
CA SER A 4 -0.24 -5.43 28.33
C SER A 4 -0.88 -4.35 27.45
N LEU A 5 -1.53 -4.79 26.37
CA LEU A 5 -2.31 -3.91 25.51
C LEU A 5 -3.54 -3.35 26.25
N ALA A 6 -3.92 -2.12 25.91
CA ALA A 6 -5.14 -1.53 26.43
C ALA A 6 -6.36 -2.40 26.04
N PRO A 7 -7.33 -2.62 26.94
CA PRO A 7 -8.50 -3.47 26.66
C PRO A 7 -9.25 -3.10 25.38
N ALA A 8 -9.36 -1.80 25.08
CA ALA A 8 -10.01 -1.33 23.85
C ALA A 8 -9.29 -1.78 22.57
N ILE A 9 -7.95 -1.86 22.57
CA ILE A 9 -7.16 -2.34 21.43
C ILE A 9 -7.42 -3.83 21.21
N VAL A 10 -7.48 -4.60 22.29
CA VAL A 10 -7.75 -6.04 22.23
C VAL A 10 -9.15 -6.30 21.67
N ALA A 11 -10.16 -5.61 22.21
CA ALA A 11 -11.54 -5.76 21.75
C ALA A 11 -11.71 -5.38 20.27
N ALA A 12 -11.12 -4.26 19.84
CA ALA A 12 -11.15 -3.85 18.43
C ALA A 12 -10.43 -4.86 17.53
N SER A 13 -9.28 -5.37 17.95
CA SER A 13 -8.50 -6.36 17.19
C SER A 13 -9.28 -7.66 16.99
N ILE A 14 -9.94 -8.16 18.04
CA ILE A 14 -10.80 -9.35 17.94
C ILE A 14 -11.90 -9.12 16.90
N LYS A 15 -12.57 -7.96 16.95
CA LYS A 15 -13.63 -7.66 15.98
C LYS A 15 -13.11 -7.56 14.55
N VAL A 16 -11.93 -6.97 14.36
CA VAL A 16 -11.28 -6.89 13.04
C VAL A 16 -10.98 -8.29 12.50
N LEU A 17 -10.51 -9.23 13.34
CA LEU A 17 -10.24 -10.60 12.91
C LEU A 17 -11.52 -11.30 12.41
N GLU A 18 -12.64 -11.17 13.13
CA GLU A 18 -13.94 -11.69 12.66
C GLU A 18 -14.34 -11.11 11.29
N MET A 19 -14.14 -9.80 11.10
CA MET A 19 -14.44 -9.13 9.83
C MET A 19 -13.51 -9.58 8.70
N VAL A 20 -12.23 -9.80 9.00
CA VAL A 20 -11.26 -10.31 8.04
C VAL A 20 -11.63 -11.73 7.62
N GLU A 21 -12.00 -12.61 8.55
CA GLU A 21 -12.44 -13.97 8.21
C GLU A 21 -13.60 -13.96 7.21
N ALA A 22 -14.62 -13.13 7.45
CA ALA A 22 -15.79 -12.98 6.59
C ALA A 22 -15.55 -12.10 5.32
N GLY A 23 -14.38 -11.50 5.15
CA GLY A 23 -14.13 -10.42 4.17
C GLY A 23 -13.75 -10.86 2.75
N SER A 24 -14.32 -11.95 2.21
CA SER A 24 -13.97 -12.45 0.85
C SER A 24 -14.15 -11.37 -0.23
N ASP A 25 -15.28 -10.67 -0.22
CA ASP A 25 -15.63 -9.71 -1.26
C ASP A 25 -14.68 -8.50 -1.27
N LEU A 26 -14.22 -8.09 -0.09
CA LEU A 26 -13.21 -7.03 0.04
C LEU A 26 -11.85 -7.47 -0.51
N ARG A 27 -11.47 -8.74 -0.32
CA ARG A 27 -10.25 -9.31 -0.92
C ARG A 27 -10.37 -9.40 -2.45
N ASP A 28 -11.52 -9.79 -2.97
CA ASP A 28 -11.73 -9.88 -4.42
C ASP A 28 -11.61 -8.50 -5.07
N ARG A 29 -12.21 -7.47 -4.46
CA ARG A 29 -12.06 -6.09 -4.90
C ARG A 29 -10.60 -5.61 -4.79
N LEU A 30 -9.90 -5.95 -3.71
CA LEU A 30 -8.47 -5.62 -3.56
C LEU A 30 -7.66 -6.18 -4.73
N TRP A 31 -7.86 -7.46 -5.07
CA TRP A 31 -7.15 -8.10 -6.18
C TRP A 31 -7.53 -7.54 -7.55
N ALA A 32 -8.81 -7.20 -7.77
CA ALA A 32 -9.25 -6.55 -9.00
C ALA A 32 -8.58 -5.18 -9.17
N ASN A 33 -8.56 -4.35 -8.12
CA ASN A 33 -7.89 -3.05 -8.14
C ASN A 33 -6.39 -3.19 -8.38
N ALA A 34 -5.74 -4.16 -7.70
CA ALA A 34 -4.31 -4.39 -7.85
C ALA A 34 -3.92 -4.80 -9.28
N ARG A 35 -4.70 -5.70 -9.91
CA ARG A 35 -4.51 -6.07 -11.32
C ARG A 35 -4.68 -4.87 -12.24
N GLN A 36 -5.79 -4.15 -12.09
CA GLN A 36 -6.08 -2.97 -12.90
C GLN A 36 -4.98 -1.91 -12.81
N PHE A 37 -4.46 -1.64 -11.60
CA PHE A 37 -3.39 -0.67 -11.41
C PHE A 37 -2.08 -1.14 -12.07
N ARG A 38 -1.70 -2.41 -11.89
CA ARG A 38 -0.49 -2.97 -12.53
C ARG A 38 -0.56 -2.89 -14.05
N GLU A 39 -1.67 -3.35 -14.63
CA GLU A 39 -1.88 -3.34 -16.08
C GLU A 39 -1.77 -1.92 -16.66
N GLN A 40 -2.47 -0.96 -16.06
CA GLN A 40 -2.47 0.43 -16.55
C GLN A 40 -1.12 1.12 -16.36
N MET A 41 -0.47 0.94 -15.21
CA MET A 41 0.83 1.57 -14.95
C MET A 41 1.94 0.98 -15.83
N SER A 42 1.93 -0.35 -16.06
CA SER A 42 2.86 -0.98 -17.00
C SER A 42 2.59 -0.54 -18.44
N ALA A 43 1.33 -0.43 -18.86
CA ALA A 43 0.96 0.12 -20.17
C ALA A 43 1.39 1.59 -20.34
N ALA A 44 1.40 2.36 -19.25
CA ALA A 44 1.92 3.73 -19.21
C ALA A 44 3.46 3.81 -19.18
N GLY A 45 4.17 2.69 -19.18
CA GLY A 45 5.63 2.63 -19.26
C GLY A 45 6.35 2.68 -17.90
N PHE A 46 5.63 2.56 -16.78
CA PHE A 46 6.27 2.49 -15.47
C PHE A 46 6.83 1.09 -15.17
N THR A 47 8.03 1.06 -14.62
CA THR A 47 8.61 -0.16 -14.04
C THR A 47 8.01 -0.38 -12.65
N LEU A 48 7.37 -1.54 -12.46
CA LEU A 48 6.79 -1.95 -11.19
C LEU A 48 7.59 -3.10 -10.58
N ALA A 49 7.76 -3.12 -9.26
CA ALA A 49 8.41 -4.23 -8.55
C ALA A 49 7.39 -5.18 -7.91
N GLY A 50 7.85 -6.42 -7.66
CA GLY A 50 7.05 -7.46 -7.02
C GLY A 50 5.88 -7.96 -7.88
N ALA A 51 5.37 -9.14 -7.54
CA ALA A 51 4.23 -9.77 -8.18
C ALA A 51 3.37 -10.48 -7.13
N ASP A 52 2.10 -10.71 -7.45
CA ASP A 52 1.20 -11.53 -6.63
C ASP A 52 0.96 -11.02 -5.19
N HIS A 53 1.06 -9.69 -4.99
CA HIS A 53 0.69 -9.02 -3.75
C HIS A 53 0.07 -7.64 -4.00
N ALA A 54 -0.71 -7.16 -3.04
CA ALA A 54 -1.48 -5.91 -3.11
C ALA A 54 -0.63 -4.63 -3.09
N ILE A 55 0.61 -4.70 -2.60
CA ILE A 55 1.56 -3.57 -2.63
C ILE A 55 2.15 -3.45 -4.04
N ILE A 56 2.23 -2.25 -4.62
CA ILE A 56 2.73 -2.07 -5.99
C ILE A 56 3.76 -0.94 -6.02
N PRO A 57 5.04 -1.23 -5.77
CA PRO A 57 6.10 -0.23 -5.83
C PRO A 57 6.34 0.24 -7.26
N VAL A 58 6.32 1.56 -7.47
CA VAL A 58 6.69 2.21 -8.73
C VAL A 58 8.15 2.63 -8.65
N MET A 59 8.99 2.08 -9.54
CA MET A 59 10.43 2.24 -9.47
C MET A 59 10.87 3.52 -10.19
N LEU A 60 11.33 4.51 -9.41
CA LEU A 60 11.80 5.80 -9.92
C LEU A 60 13.34 5.94 -9.96
N GLY A 61 14.06 5.05 -9.28
CA GLY A 61 15.52 4.91 -9.38
C GLY A 61 16.36 5.98 -8.64
N ASP A 62 15.77 7.12 -8.28
CA ASP A 62 16.45 8.21 -7.57
C ASP A 62 15.60 8.78 -6.42
N ALA A 63 16.24 9.09 -5.29
CA ALA A 63 15.56 9.55 -4.08
C ALA A 63 14.95 10.95 -4.23
N VAL A 64 15.64 11.87 -4.92
CA VAL A 64 15.14 13.24 -5.15
C VAL A 64 13.95 13.20 -6.09
N VAL A 65 14.04 12.39 -7.15
CA VAL A 65 12.93 12.14 -8.08
C VAL A 65 11.73 11.56 -7.33
N ALA A 66 11.93 10.53 -6.50
CA ALA A 66 10.84 9.92 -5.74
C ALA A 66 10.14 10.90 -4.81
N GLN A 67 10.91 11.75 -4.12
CA GLN A 67 10.34 12.75 -3.22
C GLN A 67 9.59 13.86 -3.99
N ALA A 68 10.13 14.31 -5.13
CA ALA A 68 9.46 15.29 -5.99
C ALA A 68 8.15 14.71 -6.56
N PHE A 69 8.19 13.48 -7.06
CA PHE A 69 7.02 12.79 -7.61
C PHE A 69 5.90 12.66 -6.58
N ALA A 70 6.21 12.27 -5.35
CA ALA A 70 5.24 12.20 -4.25
C ALA A 70 4.64 13.57 -3.90
N ARG A 71 5.44 14.66 -3.93
CA ARG A 71 4.94 16.02 -3.70
C ARG A 71 3.98 16.48 -4.79
N GLU A 72 4.27 16.19 -6.06
CA GLU A 72 3.37 16.55 -7.16
C GLU A 72 2.07 15.75 -7.09
N LEU A 73 2.14 14.44 -6.83
CA LEU A 73 0.94 13.63 -6.62
C LEU A 73 0.07 14.12 -5.45
N GLN A 74 0.69 14.59 -4.37
CA GLN A 74 -0.05 15.17 -3.25
C GLN A 74 -0.84 16.42 -3.65
N LYS A 75 -0.31 17.25 -4.57
CA LYS A 75 -1.05 18.42 -5.11
C LYS A 75 -2.27 17.99 -5.93
N GLU A 76 -2.18 16.84 -6.59
CA GLU A 76 -3.28 16.18 -7.30
C GLU A 76 -4.23 15.40 -6.36
N GLY A 77 -4.03 15.47 -5.04
CA GLY A 77 -4.86 14.79 -4.05
C GLY A 77 -4.55 13.29 -3.86
N ILE A 78 -3.43 12.82 -4.41
CA ILE A 78 -2.99 11.42 -4.32
C ILE A 78 -1.88 11.31 -3.26
N TYR A 79 -2.21 10.69 -2.13
CA TYR A 79 -1.24 10.46 -1.06
C TYR A 79 -0.38 9.24 -1.33
N VAL A 80 0.91 9.47 -1.61
CA VAL A 80 1.96 8.45 -1.67
C VAL A 80 3.22 8.97 -0.99
N THR A 81 4.11 8.06 -0.59
CA THR A 81 5.41 8.41 0.01
C THR A 81 6.56 7.88 -0.84
N GLY A 82 7.62 8.68 -0.97
CA GLY A 82 8.87 8.22 -1.57
C GLY A 82 9.58 7.26 -0.60
N PHE A 83 9.99 6.09 -1.09
CA PHE A 83 10.66 5.06 -0.31
C PHE A 83 12.12 4.91 -0.77
N PHE A 84 13.09 5.24 0.09
CA PHE A 84 14.53 5.26 -0.20
C PHE A 84 15.36 5.09 1.08
N TYR A 85 16.68 4.84 0.94
CA TYR A 85 17.60 4.65 2.07
C TYR A 85 17.49 5.79 3.09
N PRO A 86 17.48 5.51 4.41
CA PRO A 86 17.78 4.22 5.08
C PRO A 86 16.55 3.35 5.39
N VAL A 87 15.39 3.65 4.81
CA VAL A 87 14.16 2.88 5.11
C VAL A 87 14.15 1.51 4.39
N VAL A 88 14.96 1.37 3.34
CA VAL A 88 15.36 0.11 2.68
C VAL A 88 16.66 -0.43 3.26
#